data_AF-A0A924N325-F1
#
_entry.id   AF-A0A924N325-F1
#
_cell.length_a   1.000
_cell.length_b   1.000
_cell.length_c   1.000
_cell.angle_alpha   90.00
_cell.angle_beta   90.00
_cell.angle_gamma   90.00
#
_symmetry.space_group_name_H-M   'P 1'
#
loop_
_entity.id
_entity.type
_entity.pdbx_description
1 polymer ?
#
loop_
_entity_poly.entity_id
_entity_poly.type
_entity_poly.pdbx_seq_one_letter_code
_entity_poly.pdbx_strand_id
1 'polypeptide(L)'
;MKLLAASTAALLLLASAASAAETTSIAVRAKLDPSNPQDQKVMMHRIDAAALEACGAQRGSFAEVKRAVAASACHRDAVAGAVAQLKTSQASLDTAGAR
;
A
#
# COMPACT_ATOMS: atom_id res chain seq x y z
N MET A 1 23.89 -18.29 -53.47
CA MET A 1 22.89 -19.08 -52.71
C MET A 1 23.41 -19.29 -51.30
N LYS A 2 22.94 -18.51 -50.33
CA LYS A 2 23.13 -18.71 -48.88
C LYS A 2 21.86 -18.23 -48.19
N LEU A 3 21.22 -19.13 -47.45
CA LEU A 3 19.91 -18.98 -46.82
C LEU A 3 20.07 -18.17 -45.53
N LEU A 4 19.43 -17.01 -45.44
CA LEU A 4 19.28 -16.24 -44.21
C LEU A 4 17.86 -15.68 -44.16
N ALA A 5 16.89 -16.52 -43.79
CA ALA A 5 15.52 -16.09 -43.57
C ALA A 5 14.78 -17.09 -42.67
N ALA A 6 15.14 -17.17 -41.39
CA ALA A 6 14.32 -17.87 -40.39
C ALA A 6 14.75 -17.49 -38.96
N SER A 7 14.47 -16.28 -38.50
CA SER A 7 14.64 -15.96 -37.06
C SER A 7 13.68 -14.90 -36.51
N THR A 8 12.61 -14.52 -37.22
CA THR A 8 11.67 -13.47 -36.76
C THR A 8 10.37 -13.98 -36.14
N ALA A 9 10.17 -15.30 -36.01
CA ALA A 9 8.89 -15.86 -35.55
C ALA A 9 8.79 -16.18 -34.05
N ALA A 10 9.85 -15.98 -33.25
CA ALA A 10 9.88 -16.45 -31.85
C ALA A 10 9.49 -15.39 -30.78
N LEU A 11 9.26 -14.13 -31.16
CA LEU A 11 9.04 -13.04 -30.19
C LEU A 11 7.57 -12.71 -29.87
N LEU A 12 6.60 -13.42 -30.47
CA LEU A 12 5.17 -13.16 -30.29
C LEU A 12 4.47 -14.03 -29.22
N LEU A 13 5.22 -14.83 -28.46
CA LEU A 13 4.66 -15.78 -27.48
C LEU A 13 4.63 -15.29 -26.02
N LEU A 14 5.02 -14.04 -25.71
CA LEU A 14 4.79 -13.46 -24.37
C LEU A 14 3.37 -12.89 -24.20
N ALA A 15 2.38 -13.58 -24.76
CA ALA A 15 0.97 -13.27 -24.57
C ALA A 15 0.57 -13.57 -23.12
N SER A 16 0.49 -12.48 -22.34
CA SER A 16 -0.32 -12.29 -21.13
C SER A 16 -0.61 -13.52 -20.28
N ALA A 17 0.30 -13.83 -19.36
CA ALA A 17 -0.11 -14.40 -18.08
C ALA A 17 -0.73 -13.27 -17.23
N ALA A 18 -1.94 -12.84 -17.57
CA ALA A 18 -2.76 -12.08 -16.64
C ALA A 18 -3.17 -13.05 -15.54
N SER A 19 -2.34 -13.15 -14.50
CA SER A 19 -2.71 -13.83 -13.26
C SER A 19 -3.97 -13.14 -12.77
N ALA A 20 -5.11 -13.83 -12.86
CA ALA A 20 -6.30 -13.44 -12.15
C ALA A 20 -5.90 -13.39 -10.67
N ALA A 21 -5.61 -12.19 -10.18
CA ALA A 21 -5.38 -11.94 -8.77
C ALA A 21 -6.72 -12.24 -8.11
N GLU A 22 -6.85 -13.47 -7.63
CA GLU A 22 -7.99 -13.90 -6.84
C GLU A 22 -7.93 -13.09 -5.55
N THR A 23 -8.58 -11.93 -5.57
CA THR A 23 -8.70 -11.03 -4.43
C THR A 23 -9.57 -11.73 -3.41
N THR A 24 -8.93 -12.51 -2.55
CA THR A 24 -9.54 -13.10 -1.37
C THR A 24 -9.85 -11.96 -0.40
N SER A 25 -11.11 -11.52 -0.38
CA SER A 25 -11.57 -10.54 0.59
C SER A 25 -11.69 -11.21 1.96
N ILE A 26 -10.66 -11.07 2.78
CA ILE A 26 -10.72 -11.51 4.18
C ILE A 26 -11.48 -10.42 4.95
N ALA A 27 -12.68 -10.75 5.44
CA ALA A 27 -13.44 -9.87 6.30
C ALA A 27 -12.72 -9.72 7.65
N VAL A 28 -11.87 -8.72 7.76
CA VAL A 28 -11.26 -8.33 9.03
C VAL A 28 -12.31 -7.54 9.81
N ARG A 29 -12.69 -8.01 11.00
CA ARG A 29 -13.41 -7.17 11.96
C ARG A 29 -12.46 -6.06 12.41
N ALA A 30 -12.45 -4.95 11.68
CA ALA A 30 -11.75 -3.76 12.11
C ALA A 30 -12.43 -3.27 13.39
N LYS A 31 -11.66 -3.22 14.49
CA LYS A 31 -12.14 -2.61 15.75
C LYS A 31 -12.23 -1.08 15.65
N LEU A 32 -11.84 -0.52 14.50
CA LEU A 32 -11.81 0.91 14.20
C LEU A 32 -12.75 1.16 13.03
N ASP A 33 -13.75 2.01 13.24
CA ASP A 33 -14.67 2.47 12.22
C ASP A 33 -14.09 3.71 11.52
N PRO A 34 -13.79 3.67 10.20
CA PRO A 34 -13.28 4.84 9.49
C PRO A 34 -14.28 6.00 9.45
N SER A 35 -15.57 5.77 9.70
CA SER A 35 -16.59 6.82 9.78
C SER A 35 -16.61 7.52 11.15
N ASN A 36 -16.02 6.91 12.17
CA ASN A 36 -15.96 7.46 13.52
C ASN A 36 -14.74 8.39 13.69
N PRO A 37 -14.92 9.67 14.05
CA PRO A 37 -13.81 10.62 14.19
C PRO A 37 -12.76 10.24 15.24
N GLN A 38 -13.13 9.51 16.30
CA GLN A 38 -12.17 9.06 17.32
C GLN A 38 -11.31 7.92 16.78
N ASP A 39 -11.94 6.96 16.10
CA ASP A 39 -11.23 5.83 15.50
C ASP A 39 -10.32 6.28 14.36
N GLN A 40 -10.70 7.33 13.61
CA GLN A 40 -9.81 7.97 12.64
C GLN A 40 -8.55 8.54 13.29
N LYS A 41 -8.66 9.19 14.46
CA LYS A 41 -7.48 9.69 15.20
C LYS A 41 -6.57 8.55 15.64
N VAL A 42 -7.15 7.47 16.16
CA VAL A 42 -6.39 6.27 16.56
C VAL A 42 -5.70 5.64 15.36
N MET A 43 -6.42 5.54 14.24
CA MET A 43 -5.87 5.01 12.98
C MET A 43 -4.71 5.88 12.49
N MET A 44 -4.86 7.21 12.52
CA MET A 44 -3.79 8.10 12.12
C MET A 44 -2.56 8.01 13.02
N HIS A 45 -2.74 7.92 14.33
CA HIS A 45 -1.64 7.70 15.26
C HIS A 45 -0.89 6.39 14.96
N ARG A 46 -1.60 5.33 14.56
CA ARG A 46 -0.97 4.06 14.18
C ARG A 46 -0.20 4.16 12.87
N ILE A 47 -0.72 4.87 11.88
CA ILE A 47 -0.03 5.14 10.61
C ILE A 47 1.24 5.93 10.86
N ASP A 48 1.17 6.99 11.68
CA ASP A 48 2.32 7.81 12.06
C ASP A 48 3.42 6.97 12.72
N ALA A 49 3.05 6.16 13.72
CA ALA A 49 3.99 5.27 14.39
C ALA A 49 4.63 4.25 13.44
N ALA A 50 3.84 3.63 12.56
CA ALA A 50 4.34 2.68 11.57
C ALA A 50 5.27 3.35 10.56
N ALA A 51 4.94 4.57 10.12
CA ALA A 51 5.77 5.35 9.20
C ALA A 51 7.10 5.75 9.85
N LEU A 52 7.10 6.13 11.14
CA LEU A 52 8.34 6.37 11.89
C LEU A 52 9.21 5.11 11.94
N GLU A 53 8.63 3.96 12.28
CA GLU A 53 9.38 2.69 12.36
C GLU A 53 9.95 2.28 11.00
N ALA A 54 9.16 2.37 9.92
CA ALA A 54 9.58 2.06 8.56
C ALA A 54 10.71 2.98 8.06
N CYS A 55 10.71 4.24 8.49
CA CYS A 55 11.74 5.23 8.13
C CYS A 55 12.93 5.26 9.11
N GLY A 56 13.05 4.28 10.01
CA GLY A 56 14.22 4.06 10.86
C GLY A 56 14.12 4.61 12.29
N ALA A 57 12.99 5.20 12.69
CA ALA A 57 12.70 5.60 14.06
C ALA A 57 11.89 4.52 14.79
N GLN A 58 12.59 3.60 15.44
CA GLN A 58 11.96 2.52 16.20
C GLN A 58 11.34 3.03 17.52
N ARG A 59 10.47 2.22 18.12
CA ARG A 59 9.83 2.54 19.42
C ARG A 59 10.80 2.99 20.50
N GLY A 60 11.99 2.38 20.58
CA GLY A 60 13.04 2.70 21.55
C GLY A 60 13.95 3.88 21.16
N SER A 61 13.78 4.49 20.00
CA SER A 61 14.61 5.62 19.57
C SER A 61 14.41 6.86 20.46
N PHE A 62 15.48 7.63 20.63
CA PHE A 62 15.44 8.95 21.28
C PHE A 62 14.46 9.89 20.59
N ALA A 63 13.93 10.86 21.35
CA ALA A 63 12.93 11.81 20.85
C ALA A 63 13.46 12.64 19.68
N GLU A 64 14.75 12.95 19.67
CA GLU A 64 15.46 13.70 18.64
C GLU A 64 15.48 12.93 17.32
N VAL A 65 15.76 11.62 17.38
CA VAL A 65 15.74 10.73 16.21
C VAL A 65 14.34 10.66 15.63
N LYS A 66 13.32 10.46 16.48
CA LYS A 66 11.92 10.45 16.04
C LYS A 66 11.53 11.76 15.36
N ARG A 67 11.93 12.91 15.91
CA ARG A 67 11.69 14.23 15.30
C ARG A 67 12.39 14.39 13.95
N ALA A 68 13.65 13.96 13.85
CA ALA A 68 14.41 14.01 12.59
C ALA A 68 13.76 13.16 11.51
N VAL A 69 13.32 11.94 11.86
CA VAL A 69 12.61 11.05 10.94
C VAL A 69 11.23 11.61 10.57
N ALA A 70 10.48 12.17 11.53
CA ALA A 70 9.19 12.79 11.26
C ALA A 70 9.29 13.96 10.25
N ALA A 71 10.41 14.70 10.26
CA ALA A 71 10.67 15.78 9.31
C ALA A 71 11.12 15.30 7.91
N SER A 72 11.45 14.01 7.76
CA SER A 72 12.00 13.45 6.53
C SER A 72 10.97 13.31 5.40
N ALA A 73 11.45 13.23 4.16
CA ALA A 73 10.61 12.91 3.00
C ALA A 73 10.00 11.50 3.12
N CYS A 74 10.80 10.52 3.56
CA CYS A 74 10.34 9.14 3.78
C CYS A 74 9.08 9.09 4.62
N HIS A 75 9.07 9.78 5.77
CA HIS A 75 7.93 9.76 6.67
C HIS A 75 6.69 10.40 6.02
N ARG A 76 6.84 11.57 5.37
CA ARG A 76 5.73 12.24 4.67
C ARG A 76 5.13 11.35 3.58
N ASP A 77 5.97 10.73 2.77
CA ASP A 77 5.55 9.89 1.65
C ASP A 77 4.89 8.59 2.14
N ALA A 78 5.43 8.00 3.21
CA ALA A 78 4.86 6.81 3.84
C ALA A 78 3.46 7.09 4.43
N VAL A 79 3.30 8.21 5.15
CA VAL A 79 1.99 8.62 5.69
C VAL A 79 1.00 8.91 4.55
N ALA A 80 1.41 9.68 3.54
CA ALA A 80 0.54 10.00 2.41
C ALA A 80 0.12 8.74 1.64
N GLY A 81 1.05 7.81 1.39
CA GLY A 81 0.78 6.54 0.74
C GLY A 81 -0.20 5.66 1.53
N ALA A 82 0.00 5.54 2.86
CA ALA A 82 -0.90 4.77 3.72
C ALA A 82 -2.32 5.36 3.75
N VAL A 83 -2.45 6.69 3.85
CA VAL A 83 -3.75 7.38 3.82
C VAL A 83 -4.44 7.20 2.46
N ALA A 84 -3.70 7.26 1.36
CA ALA A 84 -4.26 7.02 0.03
C ALA A 84 -4.81 5.60 -0.12
N GLN A 85 -4.07 4.59 0.35
CA GLN A 85 -4.53 3.20 0.32
C GLN A 85 -5.79 2.99 1.17
N LEU A 86 -5.89 3.62 2.35
CA LEU A 86 -7.09 3.52 3.18
C LEU A 86 -8.34 4.11 2.49
N LYS A 87 -8.20 5.22 1.77
CA LYS A 87 -9.30 5.81 0.99
C LYS A 87 -9.76 4.87 -0.13
N THR A 88 -8.81 4.28 -0.85
CA THR A 88 -9.11 3.30 -1.91
C THR A 88 -9.79 2.05 -1.34
N SER A 89 -9.31 1.54 -0.20
CA SER A 89 -9.89 0.38 0.47
C SER A 89 -11.32 0.67 0.96
N GLN A 90 -11.57 1.83 1.57
CA GLN A 90 -12.93 2.23 1.96
C GLN A 90 -13.87 2.29 0.77
N ALA A 91 -13.46 2.91 -0.34
CA ALA A 91 -14.25 2.95 -1.56
C ALA A 91 -14.59 1.54 -2.09
N SER A 92 -13.64 0.60 -2.03
CA SER A 92 -13.90 -0.79 -2.43
C SER A 92 -14.89 -1.51 -1.51
N LEU A 93 -14.84 -1.24 -0.20
CA LEU A 93 -15.76 -1.81 0.80
C LEU A 93 -17.19 -1.27 0.64
N ASP A 94 -17.33 0.04 0.38
CA ASP A 94 -18.64 0.66 0.15
C ASP A 94 -19.34 0.05 -1.08
N THR A 95 -18.58 -0.22 -2.15
CA THR A 95 -19.13 -0.88 -3.35
C THR A 95 -19.45 -2.36 -3.14
N ALA A 96 -18.76 -3.04 -2.23
CA ALA A 96 -19.01 -4.45 -1.90
C ALA A 96 -20.20 -4.64 -0.95
N GLY A 97 -20.47 -3.67 -0.06
CA GLY A 97 -21.60 -3.68 0.86
C GLY A 97 -22.93 -3.20 0.27
N ALA A 98 -22.92 -2.63 -0.94
CA ALA A 98 -24.11 -2.13 -1.64
C ALA A 98 -24.82 -3.19 -2.52
N ARG A 99 -24.57 -4.48 -2.30
CA ARG A 99 -25.22 -5.60 -3.02
C ARG A 99 -26.04 -6.49 -2.10
#